data_AF-A0A2T6EA43-F1
#
_entry.id   AF-A0A2T6EA43-F1
#
_cell.length_a   1.000
_cell.length_b   1.000
_cell.length_c   1.000
_cell.angle_alpha   90.00
_cell.angle_beta   90.00
_cell.angle_gamma   90.00
#
_symmetry.space_group_name_H-M   'P 1'
#
loop_
_entity.id
_entity.type
_entity.pdbx_description
1 polymer ?
#
loop_
_entity_poly.entity_id
_entity_poly.type
_entity_poly.pdbx_seq_one_letter_code
_entity_poly.pdbx_strand_id
1 'polypeptide(L)'
;MSKKKGKTLCSSILIWIAPTAFAFPVGPPSYDCDAELNQVERMICDSDVLSYVDRSFSVVYQFSIGARIYQHDVNVQEAQRAWLAQRDQCKTVKCIGDMYLKRTSQLQPWGLWEYPDEASAYWISYLFWSQHTNKSWAAFEQLIESNEQPYVGQDAEFDESFGPGSVLVIDIDGDGVETVGFDVNIQFDHDADGFAELTGFVHPDDGILVLDRNGDGVISDGRELLGAATLLPDGTLAENGFQVLLPLFDSNDDGYFNLHDEGFDYLSIWRDLNQDGVFDRGELVRYGDVGIESIYLRASNQSYVDEHGNQYRRVSFYTNYDGQIREISIVQFPRDTTDTQEVFIPVSDDIAALPDATGFGNVLSLHQAMARDESGELQRLVQQFMDSTSSEERQNLLAPILYNWTGQEGEYRPYYQASIDERKIKTMEAFAGREIGTPNGSGQPYTTLYEAEFEKLKDTLFYQLSALTHLKPFFEKITWTQDESSGVWLGDFTLVYGEILEQLEENSRIGVSMLDDFTRALNGIQGSDLDIQTQFKQQLTAYLDSEDLSGYSQRSIELISRFEAEL
;
A
#
# COMPACT_ATOMS: atom_id res chain seq x y z
N MET A 1 -47.58 12.77 28.73
CA MET A 1 -48.38 13.04 27.50
C MET A 1 -47.47 12.75 26.31
N SER A 2 -47.41 11.51 25.78
CA SER A 2 -48.06 11.02 24.53
C SER A 2 -47.72 11.89 23.30
N LYS A 3 -47.08 11.46 22.19
CA LYS A 3 -47.21 10.25 21.33
C LYS A 3 -45.93 10.06 20.48
N LYS A 4 -45.33 8.86 20.38
CA LYS A 4 -45.39 7.84 19.28
C LYS A 4 -44.90 8.23 17.86
N LYS A 5 -43.81 7.53 17.47
CA LYS A 5 -43.55 6.71 16.26
C LYS A 5 -43.57 7.35 14.85
N GLY A 6 -42.43 7.19 14.16
CA GLY A 6 -42.31 6.88 12.73
C GLY A 6 -41.09 5.96 12.52
N LYS A 7 -41.31 4.64 12.43
CA LYS A 7 -40.34 3.66 11.94
C LYS A 7 -40.54 3.56 10.43
N THR A 8 -39.48 3.64 9.65
CA THR A 8 -39.45 3.18 8.26
C THR A 8 -38.43 2.05 8.16
N LEU A 9 -38.87 0.96 7.54
CA LEU A 9 -38.21 -0.33 7.45
C LEU A 9 -36.88 -0.24 6.70
N CYS A 10 -35.82 -0.77 7.29
CA CYS A 10 -34.83 -1.52 6.54
C CYS A 10 -34.85 -2.94 7.14
N SER A 11 -35.27 -3.92 6.34
CA SER A 11 -35.28 -5.33 6.73
C SER A 11 -33.84 -5.78 6.93
N SER A 12 -33.35 -5.71 8.17
CA SER A 12 -32.22 -6.53 8.60
C SER A 12 -32.73 -7.97 8.61
N ILE A 13 -32.41 -8.74 7.57
CA ILE A 13 -32.35 -10.19 7.69
C ILE A 13 -31.11 -10.46 8.53
N LEU A 14 -31.28 -10.41 9.86
CA LEU A 14 -30.36 -11.04 10.79
C LEU A 14 -30.51 -12.55 10.58
N ILE A 15 -29.72 -13.11 9.65
CA ILE A 15 -29.44 -14.53 9.66
C ILE A 15 -28.58 -14.74 10.90
N TRP A 16 -29.20 -15.19 11.99
CA TRP A 16 -28.47 -15.86 13.06
C TRP A 16 -27.93 -17.16 12.45
N ILE A 17 -26.74 -17.11 11.87
CA ILE A 17 -25.95 -18.32 11.65
C ILE A 17 -25.43 -18.66 13.04
N ALA A 18 -26.09 -19.62 13.71
CA ALA A 18 -25.47 -20.28 14.85
C ALA A 18 -24.12 -20.83 14.36
N PRO A 19 -23.02 -20.70 15.12
CA PRO A 19 -21.76 -21.33 14.74
C PRO A 19 -22.05 -22.82 14.59
N THR A 20 -22.07 -23.30 13.35
CA THR A 20 -22.17 -24.72 13.07
C THR A 20 -20.88 -25.32 13.57
N ALA A 21 -20.94 -26.01 14.71
CA ALA A 21 -19.86 -26.88 15.13
C ALA A 21 -19.66 -27.92 14.01
N PHE A 22 -18.58 -27.77 13.24
CA PHE A 22 -18.13 -28.82 12.34
C PHE A 22 -17.71 -30.01 13.21
N ALA A 23 -18.37 -31.15 13.07
CA ALA A 23 -17.94 -32.37 13.76
C ALA A 23 -16.88 -33.08 12.93
N PHE A 24 -15.81 -33.57 13.56
CA PHE A 24 -14.80 -34.41 12.91
C PHE A 24 -15.45 -35.61 12.21
N PRO A 25 -15.21 -35.81 10.90
CA PRO A 25 -15.77 -36.95 10.19
C PRO A 25 -15.01 -38.23 10.58
N VAL A 26 -15.62 -39.02 11.45
CA VAL A 26 -15.13 -40.35 11.88
C VAL A 26 -15.28 -41.34 10.74
N GLY A 27 -14.21 -42.05 10.41
CA GLY A 27 -14.20 -43.05 9.35
C GLY A 27 -12.84 -43.72 9.18
N PRO A 28 -12.78 -44.88 8.50
CA PRO A 28 -11.56 -45.66 8.34
C PRO A 28 -10.48 -44.91 7.52
N PRO A 29 -9.20 -45.30 7.65
CA PRO A 29 -8.10 -44.78 6.83
C PRO A 29 -8.28 -45.14 5.35
N SER A 30 -7.31 -44.80 4.50
CA SER A 30 -7.33 -45.07 3.06
C SER A 30 -7.26 -46.56 2.68
N TYR A 31 -7.20 -47.47 3.67
CA TYR A 31 -7.09 -48.92 3.50
C TYR A 31 -7.99 -49.70 4.49
N ASP A 32 -8.17 -51.00 4.22
CA ASP A 32 -9.06 -51.89 4.98
C ASP A 32 -8.46 -52.30 6.33
N CYS A 33 -9.11 -51.89 7.43
CA CYS A 33 -8.65 -52.21 8.78
C CYS A 33 -8.86 -53.68 9.19
N ASP A 34 -9.65 -54.45 8.43
CA ASP A 34 -9.87 -55.88 8.69
C ASP A 34 -8.85 -56.79 7.96
N ALA A 35 -7.88 -56.20 7.24
CA ALA A 35 -6.84 -56.91 6.52
C ALA A 35 -5.66 -57.36 7.42
N GLU A 36 -4.68 -58.06 6.83
CA GLU A 36 -3.43 -58.37 7.53
C GLU A 36 -2.52 -57.12 7.58
N LEU A 37 -2.56 -56.42 8.72
CA LEU A 37 -1.88 -55.13 8.91
C LEU A 37 -0.52 -55.23 9.59
N ASN A 38 0.36 -54.27 9.32
CA ASN A 38 1.58 -54.06 10.09
C ASN A 38 1.29 -53.30 11.43
N GLN A 39 2.32 -53.09 12.26
CA GLN A 39 2.13 -52.44 13.56
C GLN A 39 1.64 -50.99 13.44
N VAL A 40 2.21 -50.21 12.53
CA VAL A 40 1.85 -48.81 12.31
C VAL A 40 0.45 -48.70 11.69
N GLU A 41 0.13 -49.58 10.75
CA GLU A 41 -1.20 -49.60 10.11
C GLU A 41 -2.32 -49.90 11.11
N ARG A 42 -2.09 -50.80 12.07
CA ARG A 42 -2.99 -51.01 13.22
C ARG A 42 -3.13 -49.77 14.08
N MET A 43 -2.02 -49.09 14.39
CA MET A 43 -2.05 -47.87 15.19
C MET A 43 -2.81 -46.72 14.52
N ILE A 44 -2.79 -46.66 13.19
CA ILE A 44 -3.60 -45.70 12.41
C ILE A 44 -5.08 -46.10 12.48
N CYS A 45 -5.43 -47.38 12.29
CA CYS A 45 -6.81 -47.88 12.42
C CYS A 45 -7.40 -47.69 13.83
N ASP A 46 -6.58 -47.76 14.87
CA ASP A 46 -6.99 -47.59 16.27
C ASP A 46 -7.10 -46.11 16.69
N SER A 47 -6.80 -45.16 15.80
CA SER A 47 -6.82 -43.71 16.05
C SER A 47 -7.69 -42.99 15.02
N ASP A 48 -8.79 -42.38 15.48
CA ASP A 48 -9.70 -41.62 14.62
C ASP A 48 -8.98 -40.45 13.92
N VAL A 49 -8.05 -39.79 14.63
CA VAL A 49 -7.25 -38.67 14.10
C VAL A 49 -6.27 -39.14 13.04
N LEU A 50 -5.52 -40.23 13.28
CA LEU A 50 -4.59 -40.75 12.27
C LEU A 50 -5.33 -41.35 11.08
N SER A 51 -6.47 -42.01 11.30
CA SER A 51 -7.33 -42.53 10.24
C SER A 51 -7.85 -41.42 9.33
N TYR A 52 -8.21 -40.28 9.92
CA TYR A 52 -8.59 -39.09 9.17
C TYR A 52 -7.42 -38.53 8.35
N VAL A 53 -6.28 -38.30 8.99
CA VAL A 53 -5.09 -37.74 8.33
C VAL A 53 -4.59 -38.65 7.20
N ASP A 54 -4.58 -39.96 7.39
CA ASP A 54 -4.21 -40.93 6.36
C ASP A 54 -5.14 -40.86 5.14
N ARG A 55 -6.46 -40.78 5.37
CA ARG A 55 -7.45 -40.65 4.30
C ARG A 55 -7.29 -39.34 3.53
N SER A 56 -7.12 -38.22 4.23
CA SER A 56 -6.90 -36.90 3.62
C SER A 56 -5.57 -36.84 2.85
N PHE A 57 -4.51 -37.42 3.42
CA PHE A 57 -3.22 -37.55 2.77
C PHE A 57 -3.27 -38.44 1.52
N SER A 58 -4.08 -39.50 1.52
CA SER A 58 -4.29 -40.31 0.32
C SER A 58 -4.89 -39.49 -0.82
N VAL A 59 -5.76 -38.53 -0.56
CA VAL A 59 -6.27 -37.61 -1.59
C VAL A 59 -5.15 -36.73 -2.15
N VAL A 60 -4.33 -36.17 -1.27
CA VAL A 60 -3.11 -35.41 -1.63
C VAL A 60 -2.18 -36.22 -2.51
N TYR A 61 -1.86 -37.46 -2.12
CA TYR A 61 -1.00 -38.34 -2.90
C TYR A 61 -1.62 -38.74 -4.26
N GLN A 62 -2.92 -39.03 -4.31
CA GLN A 62 -3.63 -39.34 -5.57
C GLN A 62 -3.62 -38.13 -6.54
N PHE A 63 -3.68 -36.92 -6.00
CA PHE A 63 -3.51 -35.69 -6.78
C PHE A 63 -2.09 -35.55 -7.32
N SER A 64 -1.06 -35.73 -6.47
CA SER A 64 0.35 -35.63 -6.88
C SER A 64 0.75 -36.66 -7.94
N ILE A 65 0.07 -37.81 -8.04
CA ILE A 65 0.29 -38.78 -9.13
C ILE A 65 -0.59 -38.54 -10.37
N GLY A 66 -1.70 -37.80 -10.23
CA GLY A 66 -2.69 -37.52 -11.28
C GLY A 66 -2.39 -36.26 -12.10
N ALA A 67 -1.69 -35.29 -11.50
CA ALA A 67 -1.09 -34.15 -12.18
C ALA A 67 0.01 -34.65 -13.15
N ARG A 68 -0.38 -34.99 -14.38
CA ARG A 68 0.54 -35.37 -15.48
C ARG A 68 1.30 -34.14 -15.97
N ILE A 69 2.30 -33.71 -15.21
CA ILE A 69 3.37 -32.85 -15.69
C ILE A 69 4.65 -33.70 -15.76
N TYR A 70 5.23 -33.66 -16.95
CA TYR A 70 6.43 -34.27 -17.51
C TYR A 70 7.25 -35.34 -16.75
N GLN A 71 7.50 -36.40 -17.51
CA GLN A 71 8.66 -37.28 -17.35
C GLN A 71 9.95 -36.44 -17.38
N HIS A 72 10.59 -36.26 -16.23
CA HIS A 72 12.00 -36.59 -16.00
C HIS A 72 12.28 -36.66 -14.48
N ASP A 73 12.49 -37.90 -14.01
CA ASP A 73 13.24 -38.32 -12.82
C ASP A 73 12.93 -37.81 -11.39
N VAL A 74 11.65 -37.73 -11.00
CA VAL A 74 11.26 -38.08 -9.62
C VAL A 74 10.10 -39.08 -9.64
N ASN A 75 10.39 -40.36 -9.38
CA ASN A 75 9.35 -41.39 -9.28
C ASN A 75 8.56 -41.20 -7.98
N VAL A 76 7.53 -40.35 -7.99
CA VAL A 76 6.67 -40.04 -6.82
C VAL A 76 6.16 -41.33 -6.16
N GLN A 77 5.90 -42.39 -6.94
CA GLN A 77 5.51 -43.70 -6.40
C GLN A 77 6.65 -44.40 -5.65
N GLU A 78 7.89 -44.27 -6.10
CA GLU A 78 9.07 -44.80 -5.41
C GLU A 78 9.43 -44.01 -4.17
N ALA A 79 9.37 -42.67 -4.25
CA ALA A 79 9.50 -41.79 -3.09
C ALA A 79 8.40 -42.09 -2.05
N GLN A 80 7.18 -42.38 -2.50
CA GLN A 80 6.08 -42.77 -1.61
C GLN A 80 6.32 -44.14 -0.97
N ARG A 81 6.83 -45.13 -1.72
CA ARG A 81 7.22 -46.44 -1.14
C ARG A 81 8.34 -46.30 -0.10
N ALA A 82 9.34 -45.48 -0.39
CA ALA A 82 10.44 -45.19 0.54
C ALA A 82 9.92 -44.48 1.80
N TRP A 83 9.01 -43.52 1.65
CA TRP A 83 8.38 -42.83 2.77
C TRP A 83 7.53 -43.78 3.63
N LEU A 84 6.71 -44.65 3.01
CA LEU A 84 5.93 -45.66 3.75
C LEU A 84 6.85 -46.58 4.58
N ALA A 85 7.99 -47.01 4.02
CA ALA A 85 8.98 -47.80 4.74
C ALA A 85 9.65 -47.05 5.91
N GLN A 86 9.71 -45.71 5.87
CA GLN A 86 10.18 -44.88 6.99
C GLN A 86 9.08 -44.70 8.03
N ARG A 87 7.84 -44.42 7.60
CA ARG A 87 6.66 -44.29 8.48
C ARG A 87 6.45 -45.57 9.29
N ASP A 88 6.60 -46.74 8.66
CA ASP A 88 6.39 -48.04 9.29
C ASP A 88 7.46 -48.40 10.35
N GLN A 89 8.50 -47.58 10.51
CA GLN A 89 9.46 -47.69 11.62
C GLN A 89 9.00 -46.96 12.89
N CYS A 90 7.95 -46.14 12.80
CA CYS A 90 7.40 -45.42 13.94
C CYS A 90 6.84 -46.37 15.01
N LYS A 91 7.04 -45.99 16.28
CA LYS A 91 6.56 -46.73 17.45
C LYS A 91 5.50 -45.99 18.26
N THR A 92 5.22 -44.74 17.89
CA THR A 92 4.31 -43.84 18.63
C THR A 92 3.40 -43.11 17.65
N VAL A 93 2.19 -42.76 18.10
CA VAL A 93 1.20 -41.95 17.35
C VAL A 93 1.82 -40.62 16.92
N LYS A 94 2.56 -39.96 17.82
CA LYS A 94 3.29 -38.72 17.52
C LYS A 94 4.27 -38.87 16.33
N CYS A 95 5.06 -39.94 16.30
CA CYS A 95 6.01 -40.19 15.20
C CYS A 95 5.26 -40.34 13.87
N ILE A 96 4.14 -41.06 13.88
CA ILE A 96 3.31 -41.28 12.68
C ILE A 96 2.75 -39.93 12.20
N GLY A 97 2.21 -39.12 13.12
CA GLY A 97 1.68 -37.79 12.83
C GLY A 97 2.72 -36.81 12.28
N ASP A 98 3.90 -36.75 12.89
CA ASP A 98 5.03 -35.94 12.40
C ASP A 98 5.45 -36.37 10.98
N MET A 99 5.41 -37.67 10.68
CA MET A 99 5.69 -38.21 9.34
C MET A 99 4.65 -37.79 8.30
N TYR A 100 3.36 -37.76 8.65
CA TYR A 100 2.30 -37.25 7.77
C TYR A 100 2.46 -35.75 7.53
N LEU A 101 2.66 -34.96 8.58
CA LEU A 101 2.89 -33.51 8.48
C LEU A 101 4.05 -33.20 7.53
N LYS A 102 5.19 -33.87 7.73
CA LYS A 102 6.38 -33.70 6.89
C LYS A 102 6.16 -34.16 5.44
N ARG A 103 5.31 -35.16 5.21
CA ARG A 103 5.08 -35.69 3.86
C ARG A 103 4.08 -34.87 3.08
N THR A 104 3.07 -34.35 3.74
CA THR A 104 2.08 -33.43 3.14
C THR A 104 2.78 -32.20 2.59
N SER A 105 3.80 -31.67 3.30
CA SER A 105 4.62 -30.55 2.79
C SER A 105 5.52 -30.94 1.62
N GLN A 106 5.98 -32.19 1.53
CA GLN A 106 6.76 -32.68 0.38
C GLN A 106 5.92 -32.97 -0.87
N LEU A 107 4.61 -33.16 -0.74
CA LEU A 107 3.71 -33.49 -1.85
C LEU A 107 2.96 -32.27 -2.42
N GLN A 108 3.08 -31.11 -1.77
CA GLN A 108 2.58 -29.77 -2.18
C GLN A 108 1.33 -29.78 -3.11
N PRO A 109 0.13 -30.07 -2.58
CA PRO A 109 -1.10 -30.30 -3.33
C PRO A 109 -1.90 -29.04 -3.68
N TRP A 110 -1.23 -27.97 -4.12
CA TRP A 110 -1.92 -26.73 -4.46
C TRP A 110 -2.73 -26.93 -5.75
N GLY A 111 -4.07 -26.80 -5.63
CA GLY A 111 -5.04 -27.16 -6.66
C GLY A 111 -6.23 -28.01 -6.17
N LEU A 112 -6.21 -28.51 -4.93
CA LEU A 112 -7.31 -29.31 -4.36
C LEU A 112 -8.61 -28.52 -4.07
N TRP A 113 -8.62 -27.20 -4.27
CA TRP A 113 -9.78 -26.32 -4.05
C TRP A 113 -10.87 -26.49 -5.10
N GLU A 114 -10.61 -27.16 -6.21
CA GLU A 114 -11.61 -27.29 -7.28
C GLU A 114 -12.73 -28.32 -6.96
N TYR A 115 -12.55 -29.46 -6.26
CA TYR A 115 -13.66 -30.43 -5.98
C TYR A 115 -13.25 -31.63 -5.05
N PRO A 116 -14.18 -32.39 -4.38
CA PRO A 116 -15.18 -32.02 -3.38
C PRO A 116 -15.07 -32.84 -2.07
N ASP A 117 -14.77 -32.20 -0.93
CA ASP A 117 -15.63 -32.15 0.25
C ASP A 117 -15.12 -31.00 1.14
N GLU A 118 -16.01 -30.13 1.63
CA GLU A 118 -15.63 -28.91 2.36
C GLU A 118 -14.84 -29.18 3.65
N ALA A 119 -14.97 -30.37 4.24
CA ALA A 119 -14.28 -30.71 5.48
C ALA A 119 -12.82 -31.10 5.22
N SER A 120 -12.56 -31.90 4.19
CA SER A 120 -11.23 -32.36 3.81
C SER A 120 -10.37 -31.22 3.27
N ALA A 121 -10.94 -30.31 2.46
CA ALA A 121 -10.22 -29.13 1.98
C ALA A 121 -9.78 -28.19 3.13
N TYR A 122 -10.64 -28.01 4.13
CA TYR A 122 -10.39 -27.17 5.30
C TYR A 122 -9.30 -27.72 6.23
N TRP A 123 -9.26 -29.03 6.46
CA TRP A 123 -8.21 -29.61 7.30
C TRP A 123 -6.90 -29.83 6.55
N ILE A 124 -6.94 -30.01 5.23
CA ILE A 124 -5.76 -30.00 4.37
C ILE A 124 -5.10 -28.61 4.45
N SER A 125 -5.86 -27.51 4.30
CA SER A 125 -5.32 -26.14 4.48
C SER A 125 -4.82 -25.87 5.91
N TYR A 126 -5.42 -26.48 6.92
CA TYR A 126 -4.95 -26.37 8.31
C TYR A 126 -3.64 -27.14 8.59
N LEU A 127 -3.48 -28.33 8.01
CA LEU A 127 -2.21 -29.07 8.02
C LEU A 127 -1.08 -28.21 7.45
N PHE A 128 -1.36 -27.36 6.44
CA PHE A 128 -0.43 -26.37 5.91
C PHE A 128 -0.19 -25.18 6.87
N TRP A 129 -1.24 -24.54 7.40
CA TRP A 129 -1.13 -23.40 8.35
C TRP A 129 -0.32 -23.74 9.61
N SER A 130 -0.48 -24.94 10.15
CA SER A 130 0.23 -25.38 11.37
C SER A 130 1.76 -25.44 11.20
N GLN A 131 2.26 -25.60 9.97
CA GLN A 131 3.71 -25.60 9.69
C GLN A 131 4.28 -24.19 9.51
N HIS A 132 3.55 -23.29 8.86
CA HIS A 132 3.95 -21.87 8.71
C HIS A 132 3.96 -21.12 10.06
N THR A 133 3.43 -21.74 11.12
CA THR A 133 3.47 -21.23 12.50
C THR A 133 4.29 -22.12 13.46
N ASN A 134 5.08 -23.07 12.91
CA ASN A 134 6.00 -23.95 13.63
C ASN A 134 5.37 -24.78 14.78
N LYS A 135 4.13 -25.26 14.61
CA LYS A 135 3.39 -25.99 15.67
C LYS A 135 3.63 -27.51 15.63
N SER A 136 3.75 -28.11 16.81
CA SER A 136 3.99 -29.56 16.98
C SER A 136 2.72 -30.42 16.78
N TRP A 137 2.87 -31.73 16.49
CA TRP A 137 1.76 -32.69 16.42
C TRP A 137 0.83 -32.65 17.64
N ALA A 138 1.36 -32.40 18.85
CA ALA A 138 0.55 -32.31 20.07
C ALA A 138 -0.39 -31.10 20.08
N ALA A 139 -0.01 -29.99 19.44
CA ALA A 139 -0.87 -28.83 19.27
C ALA A 139 -1.98 -29.11 18.25
N PHE A 140 -1.64 -29.82 17.17
CA PHE A 140 -2.60 -30.26 16.16
C PHE A 140 -3.64 -31.25 16.74
N GLU A 141 -3.21 -32.21 17.54
CA GLU A 141 -4.07 -33.18 18.22
C GLU A 141 -5.05 -32.48 19.19
N GLN A 142 -4.56 -31.54 20.00
CA GLN A 142 -5.40 -30.77 20.94
C GLN A 142 -6.45 -29.90 20.23
N LEU A 143 -6.10 -29.31 19.08
CA LEU A 143 -7.00 -28.51 18.26
C LEU A 143 -8.11 -29.37 17.63
N ILE A 144 -7.75 -30.56 17.15
CA ILE A 144 -8.72 -31.54 16.66
C ILE A 144 -9.65 -32.01 17.78
N GLU A 145 -9.14 -32.29 18.96
CA GLU A 145 -9.99 -32.72 20.07
C GLU A 145 -10.90 -31.60 20.62
N SER A 146 -10.51 -30.34 20.46
CA SER A 146 -11.23 -29.16 21.00
C SER A 146 -12.41 -28.69 20.16
N ASN A 147 -12.47 -29.06 18.86
CA ASN A 147 -13.51 -28.61 17.93
C ASN A 147 -13.64 -27.07 17.80
N GLU A 148 -12.62 -26.31 18.19
CA GLU A 148 -12.56 -24.85 18.09
C GLU A 148 -12.10 -24.41 16.70
N GLN A 149 -12.85 -23.48 16.08
CA GLN A 149 -12.50 -22.85 14.81
C GLN A 149 -11.39 -21.81 15.05
N PRO A 150 -10.24 -21.86 14.35
CA PRO A 150 -9.28 -20.78 14.35
C PRO A 150 -9.88 -19.57 13.62
N TYR A 151 -9.76 -18.40 14.23
CA TYR A 151 -10.26 -17.12 13.71
C TYR A 151 -9.47 -16.73 12.45
N VAL A 152 -10.02 -17.02 11.26
CA VAL A 152 -9.66 -16.35 10.01
C VAL A 152 -10.30 -14.97 10.10
N GLY A 153 -9.51 -13.90 10.06
CA GLY A 153 -10.01 -12.53 10.10
C GLY A 153 -11.10 -12.32 9.03
N GLN A 154 -12.34 -12.14 9.47
CA GLN A 154 -13.41 -11.65 8.61
C GLN A 154 -13.15 -10.16 8.30
N ASP A 155 -13.43 -9.79 7.06
CA ASP A 155 -13.62 -8.43 6.55
C ASP A 155 -12.40 -7.68 5.97
N ALA A 156 -11.45 -8.36 5.33
CA ALA A 156 -10.74 -7.71 4.22
C ALA A 156 -11.59 -7.88 2.96
N GLU A 157 -12.30 -6.82 2.58
CA GLU A 157 -12.90 -6.69 1.25
C GLU A 157 -11.73 -6.64 0.25
N PHE A 158 -11.27 -7.80 -0.22
CA PHE A 158 -10.22 -7.87 -1.23
C PHE A 158 -10.80 -7.26 -2.51
N ASP A 159 -10.39 -6.05 -2.86
CA ASP A 159 -10.56 -5.53 -4.22
C ASP A 159 -10.00 -6.58 -5.18
N GLU A 160 -10.81 -7.13 -6.08
CA GLU A 160 -10.35 -8.15 -7.04
C GLU A 160 -9.30 -7.60 -8.00
N SER A 161 -9.20 -6.27 -8.15
CA SER A 161 -8.22 -5.60 -9.00
C SER A 161 -6.82 -5.61 -8.38
N PHE A 162 -5.79 -5.73 -9.23
CA PHE A 162 -4.39 -5.60 -8.84
C PHE A 162 -3.93 -4.18 -9.20
N GLY A 163 -3.34 -3.48 -8.23
CA GLY A 163 -2.80 -2.15 -8.42
C GLY A 163 -1.32 -2.16 -8.80
N PRO A 164 -0.72 -1.00 -9.06
CA PRO A 164 0.68 -0.86 -9.46
C PRO A 164 1.69 -1.55 -8.51
N GLY A 165 1.43 -1.55 -7.20
CA GLY A 165 2.24 -2.25 -6.20
C GLY A 165 2.15 -3.79 -6.22
N SER A 166 1.40 -4.39 -7.15
CA SER A 166 1.29 -5.84 -7.31
C SER A 166 2.45 -6.39 -8.12
N VAL A 167 3.37 -7.08 -7.46
CA VAL A 167 4.56 -7.69 -8.10
C VAL A 167 4.66 -9.17 -7.79
N LEU A 168 5.47 -9.86 -8.58
CA LEU A 168 5.68 -11.29 -8.46
C LEU A 168 7.00 -11.56 -7.71
N VAL A 169 6.87 -12.08 -6.50
CA VAL A 169 7.94 -12.31 -5.52
C VAL A 169 8.27 -13.80 -5.46
N ILE A 170 9.54 -14.13 -5.39
CA ILE A 170 10.05 -15.51 -5.36
C ILE A 170 10.77 -15.80 -4.04
N ASP A 171 10.38 -16.91 -3.42
CA ASP A 171 11.04 -17.47 -2.22
C ASP A 171 12.38 -18.08 -2.64
N ILE A 172 13.50 -17.58 -2.10
CA ILE A 172 14.84 -18.02 -2.51
C ILE A 172 15.46 -19.02 -1.53
N ASP A 173 15.20 -18.90 -0.23
CA ASP A 173 15.89 -19.67 0.80
C ASP A 173 15.05 -20.82 1.41
N GLY A 174 13.74 -20.79 1.22
CA GLY A 174 12.83 -21.95 1.28
C GLY A 174 11.99 -21.99 2.54
N ASP A 175 11.79 -20.86 3.21
CA ASP A 175 10.94 -20.75 4.40
C ASP A 175 9.63 -19.96 4.17
N GLY A 176 9.44 -19.42 2.96
CA GLY A 176 8.22 -18.76 2.51
C GLY A 176 8.56 -17.51 1.71
N VAL A 177 7.55 -16.80 1.22
CA VAL A 177 7.76 -15.42 0.76
C VAL A 177 7.69 -14.48 1.96
N GLU A 178 8.71 -13.65 2.15
CA GLU A 178 8.83 -12.69 3.25
C GLU A 178 8.88 -11.24 2.76
N THR A 179 8.40 -10.33 3.61
CA THR A 179 8.10 -8.94 3.25
C THR A 179 8.34 -7.99 4.43
N VAL A 180 8.61 -6.72 4.12
CA VAL A 180 8.77 -5.62 5.10
C VAL A 180 7.71 -4.54 4.91
N GLY A 181 7.52 -3.70 5.93
CA GLY A 181 6.58 -2.58 5.92
C GLY A 181 7.23 -1.21 5.78
N PHE A 182 6.42 -0.17 5.98
CA PHE A 182 6.85 1.23 5.90
C PHE A 182 7.94 1.64 6.89
N ASP A 183 8.14 0.88 7.96
CA ASP A 183 9.14 1.16 9.00
C ASP A 183 10.60 1.06 8.49
N VAL A 184 10.81 0.37 7.37
CA VAL A 184 12.11 0.31 6.67
C VAL A 184 12.37 1.54 5.80
N ASN A 185 11.33 2.34 5.51
CA ASN A 185 11.41 3.58 4.73
C ASN A 185 11.93 3.38 3.28
N ILE A 186 11.43 2.33 2.62
CA ILE A 186 11.69 2.04 1.19
C ILE A 186 10.75 2.87 0.32
N GLN A 187 11.30 3.47 -0.74
CA GLN A 187 10.57 4.31 -1.68
C GLN A 187 10.78 3.78 -3.09
N PHE A 188 9.69 3.46 -3.80
CA PHE A 188 9.77 2.92 -5.16
C PHE A 188 8.60 3.42 -6.03
N ASP A 189 8.87 3.69 -7.30
CA ASP A 189 7.87 4.16 -8.27
C ASP A 189 7.18 2.97 -8.93
N HIS A 190 6.04 2.56 -8.36
CA HIS A 190 5.34 1.35 -8.79
C HIS A 190 4.47 1.53 -10.04
N ASP A 191 3.95 2.73 -10.32
CA ASP A 191 3.16 3.03 -11.52
C ASP A 191 3.94 3.73 -12.63
N ALA A 192 5.23 3.99 -12.42
CA ALA A 192 6.15 4.63 -13.34
C ALA A 192 5.71 6.03 -13.76
N ASP A 193 5.21 6.80 -12.79
CA ASP A 193 4.74 8.17 -13.01
C ASP A 193 5.80 9.24 -12.69
N GLY A 194 6.97 8.79 -12.21
CA GLY A 194 8.12 9.62 -11.87
C GLY A 194 8.21 9.99 -10.38
N PHE A 195 7.31 9.47 -9.55
CA PHE A 195 7.29 9.67 -8.11
C PHE A 195 7.46 8.32 -7.41
N ALA A 196 8.58 8.15 -6.71
CA ALA A 196 8.74 7.00 -5.83
C ALA A 196 7.88 7.21 -4.59
N GLU A 197 7.13 6.20 -4.15
CA GLU A 197 6.24 6.31 -2.99
C GLU A 197 6.71 5.39 -1.87
N LEU A 198 6.48 5.81 -0.62
CA LEU A 198 6.75 4.96 0.54
C LEU A 198 5.92 3.69 0.41
N THR A 199 6.59 2.54 0.44
CA THR A 199 5.94 1.26 0.13
C THR A 199 6.41 0.13 1.06
N GLY A 200 5.58 -0.91 1.20
CA GLY A 200 6.07 -2.21 1.66
C GLY A 200 6.93 -2.85 0.58
N PHE A 201 7.80 -3.79 0.95
CA PHE A 201 8.72 -4.37 -0.02
C PHE A 201 9.04 -5.84 0.29
N VAL A 202 9.73 -6.52 -0.62
CA VAL A 202 10.24 -7.88 -0.39
C VAL A 202 11.35 -7.86 0.68
N HIS A 203 11.46 -8.91 1.48
CA HIS A 203 12.56 -9.07 2.42
C HIS A 203 13.87 -9.47 1.70
N PRO A 204 15.08 -9.18 2.22
CA PRO A 204 16.34 -9.33 1.48
C PRO A 204 16.79 -10.77 1.17
N ASP A 205 16.26 -11.77 1.86
CA ASP A 205 16.49 -13.19 1.55
C ASP A 205 15.80 -13.59 0.25
N ASP A 206 14.65 -13.01 -0.05
CA ASP A 206 13.84 -13.22 -1.25
C ASP A 206 14.14 -12.22 -2.38
N GLY A 207 13.34 -12.26 -3.45
CA GLY A 207 13.48 -11.32 -4.56
C GLY A 207 12.24 -11.12 -5.42
N ILE A 208 12.27 -10.09 -6.25
CA ILE A 208 11.22 -9.74 -7.21
C ILE A 208 11.65 -10.18 -8.61
N LEU A 209 10.73 -10.76 -9.38
CA LEU A 209 10.98 -11.04 -10.80
C LEU A 209 10.99 -9.74 -11.60
N VAL A 210 12.05 -9.52 -12.38
CA VAL A 210 12.27 -8.29 -13.14
C VAL A 210 12.63 -8.55 -14.61
N LEU A 211 12.29 -7.59 -15.46
CA LEU A 211 12.65 -7.50 -16.86
C LEU A 211 13.14 -6.08 -17.16
N ASP A 212 14.44 -5.94 -17.43
CA ASP A 212 15.01 -4.71 -18.01
C ASP A 212 14.41 -4.52 -19.42
N ARG A 213 13.39 -3.68 -19.50
CA ARG A 213 12.53 -3.57 -20.68
C ARG A 213 13.07 -2.54 -21.65
N ASN A 214 13.75 -1.52 -21.12
CA ASN A 214 14.31 -0.43 -21.90
C ASN A 214 15.76 -0.72 -22.37
N GLY A 215 16.41 -1.74 -21.79
CA GLY A 215 17.75 -2.22 -22.12
C GLY A 215 18.90 -1.36 -21.57
N ASP A 216 18.66 -0.55 -20.54
CA ASP A 216 19.66 0.33 -19.94
C ASP A 216 20.49 -0.35 -18.83
N GLY A 217 20.11 -1.56 -18.43
CA GLY A 217 20.78 -2.37 -17.42
C GLY A 217 20.51 -1.92 -15.98
N VAL A 218 19.42 -1.20 -15.75
CA VAL A 218 18.91 -0.75 -14.44
C VAL A 218 17.44 -1.16 -14.34
N ILE A 219 16.96 -1.43 -13.13
CA ILE A 219 15.53 -1.59 -12.84
C ILE A 219 15.09 -0.33 -12.12
N SER A 220 14.34 0.55 -12.79
CA SER A 220 14.06 1.90 -12.25
C SER A 220 12.63 2.09 -11.73
N ASP A 221 11.67 1.32 -12.23
CA ASP A 221 10.25 1.52 -11.92
C ASP A 221 9.42 0.26 -12.14
N GLY A 222 8.14 0.33 -11.76
CA GLY A 222 7.20 -0.79 -11.80
C GLY A 222 6.94 -1.38 -13.17
N ARG A 223 7.29 -0.70 -14.29
CA ARG A 223 7.16 -1.30 -15.64
C ARG A 223 8.17 -2.41 -15.88
N GLU A 224 9.23 -2.46 -15.07
CA GLU A 224 10.31 -3.44 -15.13
C GLU A 224 10.18 -4.52 -14.05
N LEU A 225 9.25 -4.35 -13.10
CA LEU A 225 8.81 -5.41 -12.19
C LEU A 225 7.72 -6.24 -12.88
N LEU A 226 7.77 -7.57 -12.75
CA LEU A 226 6.72 -8.43 -13.28
C LEU A 226 5.49 -8.35 -12.38
N GLY A 227 4.43 -7.70 -12.87
CA GLY A 227 3.31 -7.27 -12.04
C GLY A 227 2.16 -6.67 -12.84
N ALA A 228 1.25 -5.98 -12.15
CA ALA A 228 0.13 -5.30 -12.80
C ALA A 228 0.55 -4.02 -13.55
N ALA A 229 1.68 -3.41 -13.19
CA ALA A 229 2.26 -2.28 -13.91
C ALA A 229 3.02 -2.68 -15.19
N THR A 230 3.15 -3.98 -15.47
CA THR A 230 3.84 -4.44 -16.67
C THR A 230 3.00 -4.16 -17.93
N LEU A 231 3.61 -3.50 -18.92
CA LEU A 231 3.00 -3.30 -20.23
C LEU A 231 3.04 -4.58 -21.07
N LEU A 232 1.92 -4.94 -21.68
CA LEU A 232 1.80 -6.01 -22.66
C LEU A 232 2.13 -5.51 -24.09
N PRO A 233 2.38 -6.42 -25.06
CA PRO A 233 2.72 -6.05 -26.44
C PRO A 233 1.63 -5.24 -27.17
N ASP A 234 0.38 -5.35 -26.72
CA ASP A 234 -0.76 -4.59 -27.26
C ASP A 234 -0.88 -3.17 -26.68
N GLY A 235 0.00 -2.81 -25.73
CA GLY A 235 0.03 -1.52 -25.07
C GLY A 235 -0.89 -1.40 -23.84
N THR A 236 -1.57 -2.48 -23.45
CA THR A 236 -2.35 -2.52 -22.19
C THR A 236 -1.49 -2.92 -21.01
N LEU A 237 -1.92 -2.59 -19.79
CA LEU A 237 -1.31 -3.10 -18.56
C LEU A 237 -1.78 -4.53 -18.29
N ALA A 238 -0.89 -5.35 -17.73
CA ALA A 238 -1.22 -6.70 -17.31
C ALA A 238 -2.19 -6.67 -16.12
N GLU A 239 -3.09 -7.64 -16.06
CA GLU A 239 -3.97 -7.81 -14.88
C GLU A 239 -3.16 -8.25 -13.66
N ASN A 240 -2.08 -9.02 -13.85
CA ASN A 240 -1.15 -9.44 -12.80
C ASN A 240 0.12 -10.08 -13.38
N GLY A 241 1.12 -10.34 -12.54
CA GLY A 241 2.43 -10.89 -12.94
C GLY A 241 2.39 -12.26 -13.64
N PHE A 242 1.49 -13.19 -13.26
CA PHE A 242 1.40 -14.49 -13.96
C PHE A 242 0.76 -14.38 -15.35
N GLN A 243 -0.11 -13.39 -15.55
CA GLN A 243 -0.65 -13.07 -16.87
C GLN A 243 0.42 -12.51 -17.81
N VAL A 244 1.53 -11.98 -17.28
CA VAL A 244 2.68 -11.60 -18.11
C VAL A 244 3.45 -12.83 -18.58
N LEU A 245 3.69 -13.79 -17.69
CA LEU A 245 4.56 -14.93 -17.95
C LEU A 245 4.02 -15.87 -19.05
N LEU A 246 2.73 -16.21 -19.02
CA LEU A 246 2.13 -17.13 -20.01
C LEU A 246 2.23 -16.64 -21.47
N PRO A 247 1.73 -15.46 -21.86
CA PRO A 247 1.74 -15.04 -23.27
C PRO A 247 3.11 -14.57 -23.78
N LEU A 248 4.04 -14.20 -22.89
CA LEU A 248 5.34 -13.64 -23.30
C LEU A 248 6.50 -14.62 -23.20
N PHE A 249 6.40 -15.60 -22.31
CA PHE A 249 7.56 -16.40 -21.92
C PHE A 249 7.29 -17.92 -21.93
N ASP A 250 6.07 -18.40 -22.13
CA ASP A 250 5.76 -19.83 -22.39
C ASP A 250 5.73 -20.09 -23.91
N SER A 251 6.89 -20.11 -24.53
CA SER A 251 7.00 -20.16 -26.00
C SER A 251 6.58 -21.51 -26.60
N ASN A 252 6.52 -22.55 -25.77
CA ASN A 252 6.19 -23.91 -26.17
C ASN A 252 4.78 -24.36 -25.70
N ASP A 253 4.04 -23.48 -25.02
CA ASP A 253 2.70 -23.67 -24.46
C ASP A 253 2.58 -24.88 -23.49
N ASP A 254 3.64 -25.19 -22.74
CA ASP A 254 3.67 -26.34 -21.82
C ASP A 254 3.22 -26.00 -20.39
N GLY A 255 3.01 -24.71 -20.10
CA GLY A 255 2.57 -24.19 -18.80
C GLY A 255 3.71 -23.96 -17.80
N TYR A 256 4.96 -24.08 -18.23
CA TYR A 256 6.16 -23.81 -17.45
C TYR A 256 6.99 -22.74 -18.14
N PHE A 257 7.67 -21.92 -17.33
CA PHE A 257 8.76 -21.09 -17.81
C PHE A 257 10.09 -21.75 -17.44
N ASN A 258 10.85 -22.20 -18.43
CA ASN A 258 12.09 -22.94 -18.23
C ASN A 258 13.09 -22.76 -19.40
N LEU A 259 14.24 -23.45 -19.36
CA LEU A 259 15.30 -23.36 -20.37
C LEU A 259 14.89 -23.74 -21.80
N HIS A 260 13.72 -24.37 -22.00
CA HIS A 260 13.17 -24.66 -23.33
C HIS A 260 12.39 -23.49 -23.92
N ASP A 261 12.22 -22.40 -23.16
CA ASP A 261 11.49 -21.22 -23.60
C ASP A 261 12.36 -20.14 -24.22
N GLU A 262 11.87 -19.57 -25.31
CA GLU A 262 12.42 -18.35 -25.87
C GLU A 262 12.27 -17.21 -24.85
N GLY A 263 13.40 -16.65 -24.41
CA GLY A 263 13.43 -15.55 -23.45
C GLY A 263 13.68 -15.95 -21.99
N PHE A 264 14.00 -17.23 -21.71
CA PHE A 264 14.41 -17.66 -20.37
C PHE A 264 15.52 -16.79 -19.77
N ASP A 265 16.49 -16.39 -20.59
CA ASP A 265 17.64 -15.57 -20.17
C ASP A 265 17.32 -14.06 -20.00
N TYR A 266 16.11 -13.61 -20.36
CA TYR A 266 15.72 -12.19 -20.28
C TYR A 266 15.21 -11.80 -18.90
N LEU A 267 14.59 -12.73 -18.18
CA LEU A 267 14.15 -12.47 -16.81
C LEU A 267 15.32 -12.58 -15.83
N SER A 268 15.24 -11.81 -14.77
CA SER A 268 16.18 -11.82 -13.66
C SER A 268 15.42 -11.62 -12.35
N ILE A 269 16.13 -11.73 -11.23
CA ILE A 269 15.59 -11.53 -9.90
C ILE A 269 16.32 -10.35 -9.30
N TRP A 270 15.58 -9.35 -8.83
CA TRP A 270 16.14 -8.28 -8.02
C TRP A 270 15.97 -8.61 -6.54
N ARG A 271 17.10 -8.69 -5.83
CA ARG A 271 17.16 -8.84 -4.39
C ARG A 271 17.73 -7.57 -3.78
N ASP A 272 16.86 -6.68 -3.32
CA ASP A 272 17.29 -5.48 -2.61
C ASP A 272 17.91 -5.87 -1.26
N LEU A 273 19.24 -5.96 -1.24
CA LEU A 273 19.98 -6.51 -0.10
C LEU A 273 20.19 -5.47 1.00
N ASN A 274 20.22 -4.19 0.60
CA ASN A 274 20.46 -3.08 1.51
C ASN A 274 19.15 -2.40 1.97
N GLN A 275 18.03 -2.76 1.34
CA GLN A 275 16.67 -2.27 1.60
C GLN A 275 16.53 -0.77 1.38
N ASP A 276 17.08 -0.24 0.29
CA ASP A 276 16.97 1.17 -0.07
C ASP A 276 16.02 1.46 -1.25
N GLY A 277 15.47 0.42 -1.88
CA GLY A 277 14.58 0.53 -3.04
C GLY A 277 15.28 0.97 -4.33
N VAL A 278 16.61 1.05 -4.35
CA VAL A 278 17.39 1.50 -5.48
C VAL A 278 18.16 0.33 -6.07
N PHE A 279 17.94 0.07 -7.35
CA PHE A 279 18.64 -1.01 -8.03
C PHE A 279 20.16 -0.82 -8.04
N ASP A 280 20.86 -1.78 -7.43
CA ASP A 280 22.30 -1.96 -7.56
C ASP A 280 22.64 -3.18 -8.43
N ARG A 281 23.68 -3.08 -9.27
CA ARG A 281 24.11 -4.21 -10.11
C ARG A 281 24.51 -5.46 -9.33
N GLY A 282 24.89 -5.32 -8.06
CA GLY A 282 25.21 -6.44 -7.17
C GLY A 282 23.99 -7.20 -6.66
N GLU A 283 22.79 -6.65 -6.86
CA GLU A 283 21.50 -7.16 -6.38
C GLU A 283 20.72 -7.91 -7.45
N LEU A 284 21.18 -7.85 -8.71
CA LEU A 284 20.61 -8.61 -9.80
C LEU A 284 21.14 -10.04 -9.78
N VAL A 285 20.21 -10.98 -9.66
CA VAL A 285 20.49 -12.41 -9.60
C VAL A 285 19.88 -13.11 -10.82
N ARG A 286 20.63 -14.01 -11.45
CA ARG A 286 20.14 -14.83 -12.55
C ARG A 286 19.50 -16.11 -12.02
N TYR A 287 18.54 -16.64 -12.75
CA TYR A 287 17.78 -17.83 -12.35
C TYR A 287 18.70 -19.03 -12.13
N GLY A 288 19.71 -19.20 -12.98
CA GLY A 288 20.73 -20.24 -12.82
C GLY A 288 21.58 -20.12 -11.56
N ASP A 289 21.79 -18.90 -11.04
CA ASP A 289 22.62 -18.64 -9.86
C ASP A 289 21.90 -18.99 -8.55
N VAL A 290 20.56 -18.87 -8.53
CA VAL A 290 19.69 -19.32 -7.42
C VAL A 290 19.08 -20.71 -7.68
N GLY A 291 19.52 -21.36 -8.74
CA GLY A 291 19.20 -22.74 -9.04
C GLY A 291 17.77 -22.99 -9.51
N ILE A 292 17.07 -21.99 -10.03
CA ILE A 292 15.71 -22.14 -10.57
C ILE A 292 15.78 -22.92 -11.88
N GLU A 293 15.05 -24.04 -11.94
CA GLU A 293 14.94 -24.90 -13.12
C GLU A 293 13.69 -24.58 -13.94
N SER A 294 12.53 -24.45 -13.28
CA SER A 294 11.26 -24.18 -13.94
C SER A 294 10.27 -23.49 -13.02
N ILE A 295 9.50 -22.53 -13.54
CA ILE A 295 8.39 -21.88 -12.82
C ILE A 295 7.08 -22.39 -13.40
N TYR A 296 6.16 -22.85 -12.55
CA TYR A 296 4.80 -23.19 -12.99
C TYR A 296 3.99 -21.91 -13.16
N LEU A 297 3.34 -21.75 -14.31
CA LEU A 297 2.73 -20.48 -14.68
C LEU A 297 1.26 -20.34 -14.31
N ARG A 298 0.65 -21.39 -13.74
CA ARG A 298 -0.71 -21.30 -13.20
C ARG A 298 -0.66 -21.01 -11.71
N ALA A 299 -1.44 -20.03 -11.29
CA ALA A 299 -1.50 -19.63 -9.89
C ALA A 299 -2.88 -19.93 -9.27
N SER A 300 -2.88 -20.24 -7.99
CA SER A 300 -4.09 -20.37 -7.17
C SER A 300 -4.39 -19.04 -6.46
N ASN A 301 -5.65 -18.80 -6.12
CA ASN A 301 -6.03 -17.67 -5.28
C ASN A 301 -5.42 -17.80 -3.88
N GLN A 302 -4.85 -16.71 -3.40
CA GLN A 302 -4.40 -16.54 -2.02
C GLN A 302 -5.04 -15.26 -1.49
N SER A 303 -5.40 -15.26 -0.22
CA SER A 303 -6.04 -14.11 0.43
C SER A 303 -5.50 -14.01 1.84
N TYR A 304 -4.25 -13.58 1.92
CA TYR A 304 -3.50 -13.41 3.15
C TYR A 304 -2.94 -11.98 3.19
N VAL A 305 -2.89 -11.41 4.39
CA VAL A 305 -2.28 -10.11 4.66
C VAL A 305 -1.35 -10.30 5.84
N ASP A 306 -0.11 -9.88 5.71
CA ASP A 306 0.90 -9.99 6.77
C ASP A 306 0.71 -8.91 7.85
N GLU A 307 1.62 -8.88 8.81
CA GLU A 307 1.63 -7.89 9.90
C GLU A 307 2.02 -6.47 9.46
N HIS A 308 2.58 -6.33 8.25
CA HIS A 308 2.98 -5.06 7.64
C HIS A 308 1.90 -4.48 6.70
N GLY A 309 0.84 -5.24 6.41
CA GLY A 309 -0.24 -4.85 5.50
C GLY A 309 -0.02 -5.23 4.04
N ASN A 310 1.02 -6.01 3.73
CA ASN A 310 1.26 -6.53 2.39
C ASN A 310 0.31 -7.68 2.10
N GLN A 311 -0.33 -7.66 0.93
CA GLN A 311 -1.38 -8.63 0.60
C GLN A 311 -0.85 -9.69 -0.36
N TYR A 312 -0.96 -10.95 0.01
CA TYR A 312 -0.62 -12.10 -0.81
C TYR A 312 -1.86 -12.53 -1.57
N ARG A 313 -1.82 -12.38 -2.90
CA ARG A 313 -3.00 -12.38 -3.77
C ARG A 313 -3.13 -13.66 -4.60
N ARG A 314 -2.00 -14.22 -5.01
CA ARG A 314 -1.91 -15.45 -5.82
C ARG A 314 -0.63 -16.17 -5.46
N VAL A 315 -0.66 -17.50 -5.53
CA VAL A 315 0.52 -18.35 -5.30
C VAL A 315 0.69 -19.36 -6.43
N SER A 316 1.93 -19.58 -6.82
CA SER A 316 2.37 -20.69 -7.64
C SER A 316 3.69 -21.26 -7.10
N PHE A 317 4.36 -22.09 -7.89
CA PHE A 317 5.54 -22.82 -7.46
C PHE A 317 6.60 -22.85 -8.54
N TYR A 318 7.86 -22.98 -8.11
CA TYR A 318 8.96 -23.29 -9.00
C TYR A 318 9.73 -24.51 -8.49
N THR A 319 10.37 -25.23 -9.41
CA THR A 319 11.29 -26.32 -9.10
C THR A 319 12.71 -25.81 -9.27
N ASN A 320 13.59 -26.13 -8.32
CA ASN A 320 15.01 -25.85 -8.42
C ASN A 320 15.80 -27.08 -8.92
N TYR A 321 17.06 -26.93 -9.31
CA TYR A 321 17.89 -28.03 -9.82
C TYR A 321 18.15 -29.15 -8.80
N ASP A 322 17.88 -28.92 -7.52
CA ASP A 322 17.92 -29.94 -6.47
C ASP A 322 16.60 -30.75 -6.38
N GLY A 323 15.62 -30.45 -7.22
CA GLY A 323 14.29 -31.06 -7.25
C GLY A 323 13.39 -30.61 -6.10
N GLN A 324 13.73 -29.51 -5.41
CA GLN A 324 12.91 -28.90 -4.38
C GLN A 324 11.87 -28.00 -5.03
N ILE A 325 10.66 -27.98 -4.47
CA ILE A 325 9.59 -27.09 -4.88
C ILE A 325 9.51 -25.95 -3.88
N ARG A 326 9.49 -24.71 -4.38
CA ARG A 326 9.52 -23.45 -3.61
C ARG A 326 8.43 -22.50 -4.07
N GLU A 327 8.13 -21.51 -3.24
CA GLU A 327 7.00 -20.60 -3.44
C GLU A 327 7.34 -19.47 -4.43
N ILE A 328 6.31 -19.03 -5.16
CA ILE A 328 6.34 -17.79 -5.91
C ILE A 328 4.95 -17.15 -5.84
N SER A 329 4.87 -15.91 -5.40
CA SER A 329 3.60 -15.29 -5.01
C SER A 329 3.45 -13.89 -5.60
N ILE A 330 2.21 -13.54 -5.95
CA ILE A 330 1.88 -12.15 -6.23
C ILE A 330 1.62 -11.47 -4.88
N VAL A 331 2.46 -10.48 -4.57
CA VAL A 331 2.32 -9.62 -3.40
C VAL A 331 1.90 -8.23 -3.87
N GLN A 332 0.81 -7.72 -3.31
CA GLN A 332 0.37 -6.33 -3.45
C GLN A 332 0.91 -5.54 -2.27
N PHE A 333 1.92 -4.73 -2.54
CA PHE A 333 2.46 -3.81 -1.56
C PHE A 333 1.52 -2.60 -1.37
N PRO A 334 1.30 -2.16 -0.13
CA PRO A 334 0.65 -0.88 0.16
C PRO A 334 1.60 0.24 -0.25
N ARG A 335 1.04 1.40 -0.61
CA ARG A 335 1.78 2.60 -0.97
C ARG A 335 1.18 3.79 -0.23
N ASP A 336 2.02 4.64 0.35
CA ASP A 336 1.63 5.97 0.78
C ASP A 336 1.84 6.94 -0.38
N THR A 337 0.79 7.17 -1.16
CA THR A 337 0.80 8.06 -2.33
C THR A 337 0.88 9.54 -1.95
N THR A 338 1.16 9.88 -0.69
CA THR A 338 1.39 11.26 -0.23
C THR A 338 2.77 11.45 0.37
N ASP A 339 3.52 10.38 0.63
CA ASP A 339 4.94 10.41 1.00
C ASP A 339 5.76 9.97 -0.22
N THR A 340 6.09 10.93 -1.08
CA THR A 340 6.74 10.67 -2.36
C THR A 340 8.09 11.38 -2.51
N GLN A 341 8.99 10.75 -3.26
CA GLN A 341 10.27 11.31 -3.68
C GLN A 341 10.27 11.60 -5.18
N GLU A 342 10.64 12.83 -5.52
CA GLU A 342 10.78 13.27 -6.91
C GLU A 342 12.22 13.18 -7.41
N VAL A 343 12.38 13.02 -8.73
CA VAL A 343 13.70 13.14 -9.38
C VAL A 343 14.06 14.62 -9.55
N PHE A 344 15.21 15.04 -9.02
CA PHE A 344 15.66 16.43 -9.11
C PHE A 344 16.41 16.74 -10.40
N ILE A 345 16.08 17.89 -11.01
CA ILE A 345 16.87 18.51 -12.08
C ILE A 345 17.48 19.84 -11.61
N PRO A 346 18.57 20.32 -12.25
CA PRO A 346 19.12 21.64 -11.96
C PRO A 346 18.10 22.75 -12.16
N VAL A 347 17.99 23.64 -11.18
CA VAL A 347 17.14 24.82 -11.19
C VAL A 347 17.98 26.05 -11.57
N SER A 348 17.43 26.94 -12.40
CA SER A 348 18.11 28.18 -12.81
C SER A 348 18.14 29.20 -11.66
N ASP A 349 19.10 30.15 -11.70
CA ASP A 349 19.19 31.22 -10.69
C ASP A 349 17.89 32.06 -10.62
N ASP A 350 17.22 32.25 -11.77
CA ASP A 350 15.96 33.00 -11.85
C ASP A 350 14.81 32.28 -11.12
N ILE A 351 14.74 30.95 -11.23
CA ILE A 351 13.74 30.15 -10.52
C ILE A 351 14.11 30.05 -9.03
N ALA A 352 15.40 29.87 -8.71
CA ALA A 352 15.88 29.78 -7.33
C ALA A 352 15.63 31.06 -6.51
N ALA A 353 15.44 32.20 -7.18
CA ALA A 353 15.08 33.47 -6.55
C ALA A 353 13.58 33.60 -6.18
N LEU A 354 12.72 32.71 -6.71
CA LEU A 354 11.28 32.67 -6.42
C LEU A 354 10.98 31.84 -5.18
N PRO A 355 9.85 32.06 -4.49
CA PRO A 355 9.40 31.13 -3.45
C PRO A 355 9.15 29.73 -4.04
N ASP A 356 9.54 28.71 -3.28
CA ASP A 356 9.24 27.32 -3.60
C ASP A 356 8.01 26.84 -2.81
N ALA A 357 7.39 25.77 -3.28
CA ALA A 357 6.38 25.03 -2.54
C ALA A 357 6.63 23.53 -2.71
N THR A 358 6.56 22.80 -1.60
CA THR A 358 6.65 21.35 -1.53
C THR A 358 5.44 20.74 -2.22
N GLY A 359 5.70 19.94 -3.25
CA GLY A 359 4.72 19.04 -3.85
C GLY A 359 4.62 17.73 -3.09
N PHE A 360 3.56 16.97 -3.33
CA PHE A 360 3.35 15.63 -2.78
C PHE A 360 2.39 14.87 -3.68
N GLY A 361 2.31 13.55 -3.49
CA GLY A 361 1.70 12.66 -4.47
C GLY A 361 2.40 12.82 -5.81
N ASN A 362 1.64 13.11 -6.86
CA ASN A 362 2.12 13.14 -8.23
C ASN A 362 2.37 14.58 -8.69
N VAL A 363 2.76 15.45 -7.73
CA VAL A 363 3.04 16.87 -7.96
C VAL A 363 4.47 17.15 -7.53
N LEU A 364 5.28 17.61 -8.48
CA LEU A 364 6.66 18.05 -8.22
C LEU A 364 6.69 19.24 -7.26
N SER A 365 7.82 19.52 -6.62
CA SER A 365 8.02 20.84 -6.01
C SER A 365 7.85 21.94 -7.05
N LEU A 366 7.44 23.13 -6.61
CA LEU A 366 7.10 24.23 -7.51
C LEU A 366 8.31 24.66 -8.35
N HIS A 367 9.51 24.65 -7.77
CA HIS A 367 10.77 24.88 -8.49
C HIS A 367 11.05 23.81 -9.53
N GLN A 368 10.86 22.54 -9.19
CA GLN A 368 11.05 21.42 -10.12
C GLN A 368 10.03 21.44 -11.26
N ALA A 369 8.79 21.86 -11.00
CA ALA A 369 7.77 22.08 -12.01
C ALA A 369 8.12 23.27 -12.93
N MET A 370 8.53 24.42 -12.36
CA MET A 370 8.97 25.59 -13.14
C MET A 370 10.19 25.28 -14.01
N ALA A 371 11.12 24.46 -13.52
CA ALA A 371 12.31 24.07 -14.28
C ALA A 371 11.98 23.16 -15.49
N ARG A 372 10.84 22.47 -15.47
CA ARG A 372 10.34 21.62 -16.56
C ARG A 372 9.29 22.31 -17.44
N ASP A 373 8.74 23.43 -17.00
CA ASP A 373 7.78 24.22 -17.76
C ASP A 373 8.47 25.01 -18.88
N GLU A 374 8.45 24.45 -20.08
CA GLU A 374 9.01 25.11 -21.28
C GLU A 374 8.27 26.40 -21.66
N SER A 375 7.02 26.60 -21.20
CA SER A 375 6.24 27.80 -21.50
C SER A 375 6.65 29.01 -20.65
N GLY A 376 7.20 28.76 -19.47
CA GLY A 376 7.51 29.77 -18.45
C GLY A 376 6.29 30.42 -17.80
N GLU A 377 5.08 29.89 -18.04
CA GLU A 377 3.83 30.43 -17.50
C GLU A 377 3.75 30.25 -15.99
N LEU A 378 4.17 29.09 -15.47
CA LEU A 378 4.17 28.84 -14.02
C LEU A 378 5.11 29.82 -13.31
N GLN A 379 6.32 30.00 -13.85
CA GLN A 379 7.29 30.98 -13.35
C GLN A 379 6.70 32.40 -13.34
N ARG A 380 6.01 32.79 -14.42
CA ARG A 380 5.36 34.10 -14.52
C ARG A 380 4.27 34.30 -13.47
N LEU A 381 3.44 33.28 -13.21
CA LEU A 381 2.37 33.34 -12.21
C LEU A 381 2.93 33.46 -10.78
N VAL A 382 3.98 32.71 -10.45
CA VAL A 382 4.64 32.78 -9.14
C VAL A 382 5.32 34.14 -8.94
N GLN A 383 5.97 34.68 -9.98
CA GLN A 383 6.52 36.04 -9.94
C GLN A 383 5.42 37.09 -9.71
N GLN A 384 4.26 36.97 -10.37
CA GLN A 384 3.12 37.86 -10.14
C GLN A 384 2.57 37.79 -8.72
N PHE A 385 2.56 36.59 -8.13
CA PHE A 385 2.16 36.42 -6.74
C PHE A 385 3.10 37.18 -5.79
N MET A 386 4.41 37.01 -6.01
CA MET A 386 5.46 37.65 -5.20
C MET A 386 5.46 39.18 -5.35
N ASP A 387 5.27 39.71 -6.56
CA ASP A 387 5.30 41.15 -6.84
C ASP A 387 4.00 41.87 -6.47
N SER A 388 2.90 41.12 -6.29
CA SER A 388 1.61 41.71 -5.96
C SER A 388 1.67 42.45 -4.62
N THR A 389 1.02 43.61 -4.56
CA THR A 389 0.80 44.35 -3.31
C THR A 389 -0.63 44.20 -2.80
N SER A 390 -1.46 43.37 -3.44
CA SER A 390 -2.88 43.21 -3.15
C SER A 390 -3.20 41.79 -2.73
N SER A 391 -3.78 41.62 -1.53
CA SER A 391 -4.26 40.31 -1.04
C SER A 391 -5.24 39.68 -2.04
N GLU A 392 -6.21 40.45 -2.55
CA GLU A 392 -7.18 39.96 -3.52
C GLU A 392 -6.53 39.41 -4.80
N GLU A 393 -5.47 40.07 -5.27
CA GLU A 393 -4.73 39.61 -6.46
C GLU A 393 -3.95 38.33 -6.19
N ARG A 394 -3.25 38.25 -5.04
CA ARG A 394 -2.60 37.01 -4.59
C ARG A 394 -3.58 35.83 -4.52
N GLN A 395 -4.75 36.05 -3.93
CA GLN A 395 -5.79 35.03 -3.81
C GLN A 395 -6.32 34.56 -5.17
N ASN A 396 -6.47 35.49 -6.12
CA ASN A 396 -6.89 35.18 -7.48
C ASN A 396 -5.82 34.43 -8.30
N LEU A 397 -4.54 34.49 -7.91
CA LEU A 397 -3.43 33.78 -8.55
C LEU A 397 -3.28 32.33 -8.09
N LEU A 398 -3.78 31.97 -6.90
CA LEU A 398 -3.60 30.63 -6.34
C LEU A 398 -4.16 29.50 -7.23
N ALA A 399 -5.39 29.65 -7.73
CA ALA A 399 -5.97 28.63 -8.60
C ALA A 399 -5.25 28.51 -9.95
N PRO A 400 -4.92 29.62 -10.66
CA PRO A 400 -4.04 29.56 -11.83
C PRO A 400 -2.68 28.88 -11.57
N ILE A 401 -2.03 29.16 -10.45
CA ILE A 401 -0.76 28.52 -10.08
C ILE A 401 -0.98 27.01 -9.90
N LEU A 402 -1.96 26.60 -9.09
CA LEU A 402 -2.27 25.17 -8.88
C LEU A 402 -2.57 24.43 -10.19
N TYR A 403 -3.34 25.04 -11.09
CA TYR A 403 -3.68 24.42 -12.37
C TYR A 403 -2.46 24.27 -13.28
N ASN A 404 -1.61 25.30 -13.41
CA ASN A 404 -0.38 25.17 -14.21
C ASN A 404 0.61 24.21 -13.57
N TRP A 405 0.72 24.24 -12.24
CA TRP A 405 1.60 23.36 -11.48
C TRP A 405 1.25 21.88 -11.65
N THR A 406 -0.05 21.56 -11.76
CA THR A 406 -0.56 20.18 -11.91
C THR A 406 -0.94 19.82 -13.36
N GLY A 407 -0.59 20.66 -14.34
CA GLY A 407 -0.88 20.42 -15.77
C GLY A 407 -2.37 20.46 -16.15
N GLN A 408 -3.22 21.07 -15.34
CA GLN A 408 -4.67 21.15 -15.55
C GLN A 408 -5.04 22.35 -16.44
N GLU A 409 -4.71 22.24 -17.72
CA GLU A 409 -5.02 23.27 -18.72
C GLU A 409 -6.48 23.19 -19.24
N GLY A 410 -6.96 24.31 -19.79
CA GLY A 410 -8.25 24.38 -20.48
C GLY A 410 -9.32 25.19 -19.76
N GLU A 411 -10.53 25.18 -20.31
CA GLU A 411 -11.67 25.95 -19.81
C GLU A 411 -12.42 25.21 -18.70
N TYR A 412 -13.17 25.97 -17.87
CA TYR A 412 -14.07 25.43 -16.87
C TYR A 412 -14.99 24.35 -17.47
N ARG A 413 -15.03 23.19 -16.82
CA ARG A 413 -15.95 22.10 -17.16
C ARG A 413 -16.61 21.56 -15.90
N PRO A 414 -17.95 21.42 -15.87
CA PRO A 414 -18.61 20.82 -14.72
C PRO A 414 -18.29 19.33 -14.65
N TYR A 415 -18.01 18.83 -13.45
CA TYR A 415 -17.74 17.41 -13.24
C TYR A 415 -19.04 16.60 -13.07
N TYR A 416 -19.44 15.87 -14.12
CA TYR A 416 -20.55 14.92 -14.20
C TYR A 416 -21.91 15.40 -13.62
N GLN A 417 -22.09 15.27 -12.29
CA GLN A 417 -23.32 15.62 -11.55
C GLN A 417 -23.13 16.79 -10.57
N ALA A 418 -21.91 17.27 -10.37
CA ALA A 418 -21.56 18.39 -9.49
C ALA A 418 -21.23 19.64 -10.33
N SER A 419 -21.57 20.82 -9.81
CA SER A 419 -21.27 22.10 -10.47
C SER A 419 -19.86 22.60 -10.16
N ILE A 420 -18.93 21.69 -9.84
CA ILE A 420 -17.53 22.00 -9.58
C ILE A 420 -16.71 21.91 -10.86
N ASP A 421 -15.71 22.77 -10.97
CA ASP A 421 -14.72 22.73 -12.05
C ASP A 421 -13.89 21.44 -11.96
N GLU A 422 -13.90 20.64 -13.02
CA GLU A 422 -13.14 19.39 -13.14
C GLU A 422 -11.64 19.58 -12.87
N ARG A 423 -11.07 20.74 -13.22
CA ARG A 423 -9.66 21.05 -12.96
C ARG A 423 -9.32 21.03 -11.47
N LYS A 424 -10.25 21.44 -10.60
CA LYS A 424 -10.05 21.38 -9.15
C LYS A 424 -9.93 19.96 -8.65
N ILE A 425 -10.79 19.07 -9.14
CA ILE A 425 -10.76 17.65 -8.79
C ILE A 425 -9.45 17.04 -9.27
N LYS A 426 -9.10 17.24 -10.55
CA LYS A 426 -7.85 16.70 -11.11
C LYS A 426 -6.59 17.25 -10.42
N THR A 427 -6.61 18.51 -9.98
CA THR A 427 -5.55 19.07 -9.13
C THR A 427 -5.45 18.32 -7.80
N MET A 428 -6.57 18.10 -7.12
CA MET A 428 -6.58 17.36 -5.84
C MET A 428 -6.19 15.89 -6.02
N GLU A 429 -6.57 15.26 -7.13
CA GLU A 429 -6.16 13.89 -7.48
C GLU A 429 -4.64 13.81 -7.68
N ALA A 430 -4.03 14.79 -8.35
CA ALA A 430 -2.58 14.86 -8.51
C ALA A 430 -1.89 14.93 -7.14
N PHE A 431 -2.34 15.82 -6.25
CA PHE A 431 -1.81 15.90 -4.87
C PHE A 431 -2.12 14.67 -4.01
N ALA A 432 -3.22 13.97 -4.27
CA ALA A 432 -3.53 12.71 -3.58
C ALA A 432 -2.71 11.52 -4.11
N GLY A 433 -2.07 11.67 -5.28
CA GLY A 433 -1.40 10.60 -6.02
C GLY A 433 -2.33 9.48 -6.49
N ARG A 434 -3.64 9.75 -6.58
CA ARG A 434 -4.65 8.78 -7.00
C ARG A 434 -5.95 9.45 -7.42
N GLU A 435 -6.76 8.72 -8.18
CA GLU A 435 -8.12 9.16 -8.49
C GLU A 435 -8.97 9.24 -7.23
N ILE A 436 -9.74 10.32 -7.12
CA ILE A 436 -10.70 10.52 -6.04
C ILE A 436 -12.01 9.92 -6.55
N GLY A 437 -12.36 8.75 -6.03
CA GLY A 437 -13.51 7.97 -6.52
C GLY A 437 -14.80 8.80 -6.66
N THR A 438 -15.57 8.49 -7.70
CA THR A 438 -16.85 9.17 -7.97
C THR A 438 -17.85 8.93 -6.84
N PRO A 439 -18.34 9.97 -6.15
CA PRO A 439 -19.28 9.76 -5.04
C PRO A 439 -20.63 9.21 -5.51
N ASN A 440 -21.19 8.28 -4.75
CA ASN A 440 -22.57 7.82 -4.94
C ASN A 440 -23.58 8.77 -4.27
N GLY A 441 -24.27 9.66 -5.01
CA GLY A 441 -25.38 10.48 -4.49
C GLY A 441 -25.67 11.80 -5.24
N SER A 442 -26.18 12.84 -4.56
CA SER A 442 -26.61 14.11 -5.19
C SER A 442 -25.50 15.17 -5.26
N GLY A 443 -25.41 15.91 -6.37
CA GLY A 443 -24.27 16.80 -6.72
C GLY A 443 -23.96 18.00 -5.81
N GLN A 444 -24.93 18.53 -5.05
CA GLN A 444 -24.74 19.77 -4.28
C GLN A 444 -23.86 19.57 -3.02
N PRO A 445 -24.14 18.59 -2.14
CA PRO A 445 -23.23 18.26 -1.03
C PRO A 445 -21.78 18.00 -1.46
N TYR A 446 -21.57 17.36 -2.62
CA TYR A 446 -20.22 17.09 -3.13
C TYR A 446 -19.52 18.35 -3.63
N THR A 447 -20.26 19.24 -4.31
CA THR A 447 -19.72 20.54 -4.72
C THR A 447 -19.18 21.28 -3.50
N THR A 448 -19.95 21.35 -2.40
CA THR A 448 -19.50 22.01 -1.18
C THR A 448 -18.27 21.35 -0.55
N LEU A 449 -18.23 20.01 -0.50
CA LEU A 449 -17.10 19.28 0.10
C LEU A 449 -15.81 19.50 -0.70
N TYR A 450 -15.84 19.27 -2.01
CA TYR A 450 -14.66 19.41 -2.86
C TYR A 450 -14.19 20.86 -2.99
N GLU A 451 -15.11 21.83 -3.00
CA GLU A 451 -14.73 23.24 -2.93
C GLU A 451 -14.00 23.56 -1.62
N ALA A 452 -14.46 23.00 -0.48
CA ALA A 452 -13.79 23.19 0.80
C ALA A 452 -12.39 22.55 0.83
N GLU A 453 -12.23 21.33 0.31
CA GLU A 453 -10.91 20.69 0.22
C GLU A 453 -9.96 21.44 -0.73
N PHE A 454 -10.47 21.94 -1.85
CA PHE A 454 -9.67 22.75 -2.77
C PHE A 454 -9.23 24.10 -2.14
N GLU A 455 -10.08 24.72 -1.31
CA GLU A 455 -9.68 25.92 -0.56
C GLU A 455 -8.59 25.62 0.48
N LYS A 456 -8.60 24.45 1.14
CA LYS A 456 -7.50 24.05 2.03
C LYS A 456 -6.18 23.88 1.27
N LEU A 457 -6.23 23.30 0.08
CA LEU A 457 -5.05 23.18 -0.79
C LEU A 457 -4.53 24.57 -1.20
N LYS A 458 -5.42 25.50 -1.54
CA LYS A 458 -5.07 26.90 -1.80
C LYS A 458 -4.44 27.57 -0.59
N ASP A 459 -4.97 27.35 0.61
CA ASP A 459 -4.41 27.93 1.84
C ASP A 459 -3.02 27.36 2.13
N THR A 460 -2.82 26.06 1.89
CA THR A 460 -1.50 25.40 2.00
C THR A 460 -0.49 26.02 1.03
N LEU A 461 -0.85 26.17 -0.25
CA LEU A 461 0.01 26.87 -1.21
C LEU A 461 0.26 28.33 -0.79
N PHE A 462 -0.78 29.03 -0.37
CA PHE A 462 -0.68 30.43 0.04
C PHE A 462 0.30 30.61 1.20
N TYR A 463 0.25 29.72 2.20
CA TYR A 463 1.22 29.67 3.29
C TYR A 463 2.65 29.52 2.77
N GLN A 464 2.92 28.48 1.97
CA GLN A 464 4.25 28.16 1.50
C GLN A 464 4.87 29.32 0.68
N LEU A 465 4.08 29.99 -0.16
CA LEU A 465 4.56 31.14 -0.92
C LEU A 465 4.69 32.41 -0.08
N SER A 466 3.72 32.69 0.79
CA SER A 466 3.68 33.96 1.55
C SER A 466 4.72 33.97 2.67
N ALA A 467 4.93 32.85 3.34
CA ALA A 467 5.93 32.70 4.40
C ALA A 467 7.37 32.85 3.88
N LEU A 468 7.61 32.65 2.57
CA LEU A 468 8.90 32.88 1.93
C LEU A 468 9.03 34.25 1.25
N THR A 469 7.96 35.04 1.19
CA THR A 469 7.91 36.35 0.53
C THR A 469 7.56 37.47 1.51
N HIS A 470 6.40 38.11 1.34
CA HIS A 470 6.00 39.30 2.08
C HIS A 470 5.67 39.04 3.55
N LEU A 471 5.32 37.80 3.93
CA LEU A 471 5.09 37.42 5.34
C LEU A 471 6.32 36.85 6.03
N LYS A 472 7.44 36.67 5.32
CA LYS A 472 8.68 36.11 5.88
C LYS A 472 9.13 36.81 7.18
N PRO A 473 9.13 38.16 7.28
CA PRO A 473 9.54 38.84 8.51
C PRO A 473 8.67 38.54 9.74
N PHE A 474 7.42 38.12 9.53
CA PHE A 474 6.49 37.74 10.60
C PHE A 474 6.71 36.29 11.02
N PHE A 475 6.80 35.37 10.05
CA PHE A 475 7.01 33.96 10.35
C PHE A 475 8.37 33.69 11.02
N GLU A 476 9.42 34.43 10.68
CA GLU A 476 10.73 34.33 11.33
C GLU A 476 10.73 34.77 12.81
N LYS A 477 9.71 35.50 13.26
CA LYS A 477 9.57 35.93 14.66
C LYS A 477 8.82 34.91 15.53
N ILE A 478 8.16 33.93 14.92
CA ILE A 478 7.41 32.92 15.66
C ILE A 478 8.40 31.95 16.29
N THR A 479 8.34 31.79 17.60
CA THR A 479 9.11 30.77 18.30
C THR A 479 8.24 29.56 18.57
N TRP A 480 8.71 28.37 18.19
CA TRP A 480 7.98 27.12 18.40
C TRP A 480 8.55 26.35 19.59
N THR A 481 7.67 25.92 20.48
CA THR A 481 8.00 25.07 21.64
C THR A 481 7.07 23.88 21.68
N GLN A 482 7.60 22.68 21.85
CA GLN A 482 6.78 21.48 22.02
C GLN A 482 6.43 21.30 23.50
N ASP A 483 5.15 21.12 23.80
CA ASP A 483 4.70 20.75 25.14
C ASP A 483 5.09 19.29 25.42
N GLU A 484 6.00 19.07 26.36
CA GLU A 484 6.54 17.72 26.68
C GLU A 484 5.46 16.72 27.14
N SER A 485 4.32 17.20 27.62
CA SER A 485 3.27 16.35 28.20
C SER A 485 2.25 15.86 27.17
N SER A 486 1.94 16.69 26.18
CA SER A 486 0.96 16.43 25.14
C SER A 486 1.59 16.15 23.76
N GLY A 487 2.86 16.49 23.57
CA GLY A 487 3.54 16.43 22.27
C GLY A 487 3.13 17.56 21.31
N VAL A 488 2.19 18.42 21.70
CA VAL A 488 1.63 19.50 20.88
C VAL A 488 2.66 20.63 20.72
N TRP A 489 2.82 21.11 19.51
CA TRP A 489 3.62 22.31 19.22
C TRP A 489 2.84 23.59 19.50
N LEU A 490 3.45 24.49 20.26
CA LEU A 490 2.92 25.80 20.62
C LEU A 490 3.77 26.88 19.95
N GLY A 491 3.12 27.78 19.21
CA GLY A 491 3.77 28.95 18.60
C GLY A 491 3.61 30.19 19.47
N ASP A 492 4.67 30.94 19.73
CA ASP A 492 4.63 32.27 20.37
C ASP A 492 4.54 33.36 19.30
N PHE A 493 3.39 34.07 19.27
CA PHE A 493 3.08 35.12 18.31
C PHE A 493 3.28 36.54 18.87
N THR A 494 3.79 36.69 20.10
CA THR A 494 3.89 37.99 20.79
C THR A 494 4.60 39.06 19.95
N LEU A 495 5.72 38.69 19.30
CA LEU A 495 6.48 39.60 18.45
C LEU A 495 5.78 39.92 17.11
N VAL A 496 4.91 39.03 16.65
CA VAL A 496 4.11 39.22 15.42
C VAL A 496 3.05 40.29 15.64
N TYR A 497 2.35 40.28 16.79
CA TYR A 497 1.33 41.27 17.10
C TYR A 497 1.88 42.70 17.15
N GLY A 498 3.06 42.89 17.76
CA GLY A 498 3.74 44.17 17.80
C GLY A 498 4.06 44.70 16.40
N GLU A 499 4.63 43.85 15.55
CA GLU A 499 4.94 44.22 14.15
C GLU A 499 3.69 44.58 13.35
N ILE A 500 2.60 43.82 13.52
CA ILE A 500 1.31 44.12 12.88
C ILE A 500 0.77 45.48 13.31
N LEU A 501 0.84 45.79 14.61
CA LEU A 501 0.42 47.09 15.14
C LEU A 501 1.24 48.25 14.57
N GLU A 502 2.55 48.07 14.44
CA GLU A 502 3.43 49.04 13.78
C GLU A 502 3.01 49.27 12.31
N GLN A 503 2.75 48.20 11.56
CA GLN A 503 2.28 48.30 10.17
C GLN A 503 0.90 48.98 10.05
N LEU A 504 -0.03 48.71 10.98
CA LEU A 504 -1.33 49.37 11.04
C LEU A 504 -1.20 50.86 11.31
N GLU A 505 -0.26 51.26 12.17
CA GLU A 505 0.00 52.66 12.52
C GLU A 505 0.64 53.42 11.36
N GLU A 506 1.60 52.82 10.67
CA GLU A 506 2.25 53.42 9.50
C GLU A 506 1.29 53.52 8.30
N ASN A 507 0.56 52.44 8.01
CA ASN A 507 -0.40 52.39 6.92
C ASN A 507 -1.50 51.36 7.18
N SER A 508 -2.62 51.85 7.72
CA SER A 508 -3.78 51.01 8.06
C SER A 508 -4.29 50.12 6.91
N ARG A 509 -4.12 50.53 5.64
CA ARG A 509 -4.57 49.71 4.51
C ARG A 509 -3.64 48.52 4.28
N ILE A 510 -2.33 48.74 4.37
CA ILE A 510 -1.33 47.68 4.22
C ILE A 510 -1.39 46.76 5.45
N GLY A 511 -1.47 47.32 6.66
CA GLY A 511 -1.56 46.54 7.90
C GLY A 511 -2.77 45.59 7.93
N VAL A 512 -3.96 46.05 7.49
CA VAL A 512 -5.14 45.16 7.39
C VAL A 512 -4.94 44.08 6.33
N SER A 513 -4.42 44.43 5.15
CA SER A 513 -4.14 43.42 4.11
C SER A 513 -3.10 42.39 4.57
N MET A 514 -2.13 42.80 5.38
CA MET A 514 -1.11 41.91 5.94
C MET A 514 -1.70 40.97 6.99
N LEU A 515 -2.62 41.46 7.82
CA LEU A 515 -3.38 40.67 8.79
C LEU A 515 -4.22 39.58 8.11
N ASP A 516 -4.98 39.95 7.07
CA ASP A 516 -5.81 39.01 6.31
C ASP A 516 -4.96 37.90 5.70
N ASP A 517 -3.84 38.27 5.07
CA ASP A 517 -2.90 37.31 4.48
C ASP A 517 -2.24 36.44 5.55
N PHE A 518 -1.82 37.01 6.68
CA PHE A 518 -1.21 36.25 7.75
C PHE A 518 -2.15 35.18 8.31
N THR A 519 -3.40 35.53 8.60
CA THR A 519 -4.40 34.55 9.07
C THR A 519 -4.72 33.50 8.01
N ARG A 520 -4.79 33.87 6.73
CA ARG A 520 -4.95 32.86 5.67
C ARG A 520 -3.76 31.92 5.61
N ALA A 521 -2.54 32.43 5.72
CA ALA A 521 -1.33 31.61 5.76
C ALA A 521 -1.33 30.66 6.98
N LEU A 522 -1.84 31.09 8.14
CA LEU A 522 -2.00 30.20 9.29
C LEU A 522 -2.98 29.03 9.02
N ASN A 523 -4.02 29.21 8.19
CA ASN A 523 -4.90 28.11 7.77
C ASN A 523 -4.19 27.05 6.92
N GLY A 524 -3.11 27.45 6.24
CA GLY A 524 -2.34 26.58 5.36
C GLY A 524 -1.28 25.74 6.08
N ILE A 525 -1.05 25.96 7.37
CA ILE A 525 -0.09 25.17 8.15
C ILE A 525 -0.76 23.84 8.52
N GLN A 526 -0.24 22.74 7.97
CA GLN A 526 -0.78 21.40 8.21
C GLN A 526 -0.11 20.71 9.42
N GLY A 527 -0.91 19.93 10.16
CA GLY A 527 -0.48 19.04 11.23
C GLY A 527 -1.65 18.67 12.15
N SER A 528 -1.83 17.38 12.44
CA SER A 528 -2.98 16.86 13.21
C SER A 528 -3.11 17.44 14.62
N ASP A 529 -2.00 17.88 15.20
CA ASP A 529 -1.91 18.39 16.58
C ASP A 529 -1.85 19.92 16.66
N LEU A 530 -1.93 20.62 15.52
CA LEU A 530 -1.71 22.05 15.40
C LEU A 530 -3.04 22.83 15.32
N ASP A 531 -3.60 23.22 16.46
CA ASP A 531 -4.70 24.20 16.50
C ASP A 531 -4.18 25.65 16.48
N ILE A 532 -3.39 25.97 15.45
CA ILE A 532 -2.64 27.23 15.35
C ILE A 532 -3.55 28.45 15.33
N GLN A 533 -4.70 28.37 14.66
CA GLN A 533 -5.68 29.46 14.61
C GLN A 533 -6.19 29.79 16.01
N THR A 534 -6.59 28.77 16.77
CA THR A 534 -7.06 28.97 18.14
C THR A 534 -5.95 29.50 19.04
N GLN A 535 -4.72 28.98 18.90
CA GLN A 535 -3.56 29.50 19.64
C GLN A 535 -3.32 30.99 19.33
N PHE A 536 -3.29 31.35 18.05
CA PHE A 536 -3.09 32.72 17.58
C PHE A 536 -4.18 33.66 18.10
N LYS A 537 -5.46 33.24 18.02
CA LYS A 537 -6.57 34.05 18.53
C LYS A 537 -6.46 34.26 20.05
N GLN A 538 -6.26 33.19 20.81
CA GLN A 538 -6.18 33.28 22.27
C GLN A 538 -5.01 34.16 22.74
N GLN A 539 -3.86 34.04 22.09
CA GLN A 539 -2.69 34.88 22.40
C GLN A 539 -2.91 36.34 22.00
N LEU A 540 -3.61 36.60 20.88
CA LEU A 540 -3.96 37.97 20.48
C LEU A 540 -4.90 38.61 21.51
N THR A 541 -5.94 37.90 21.97
CA THR A 541 -6.83 38.38 23.03
C THR A 541 -6.02 38.74 24.29
N ALA A 542 -5.12 37.84 24.72
CA ALA A 542 -4.29 38.07 25.89
C ALA A 542 -3.32 39.26 25.72
N TYR A 543 -2.74 39.42 24.53
CA TYR A 543 -1.85 40.52 24.18
C TYR A 543 -2.58 41.87 24.28
N LEU A 544 -3.78 41.97 23.69
CA LEU A 544 -4.59 43.20 23.72
C LEU A 544 -5.06 43.57 25.14
N ASP A 545 -5.27 42.59 26.01
CA ASP A 545 -5.68 42.80 27.41
C ASP A 545 -4.53 43.18 28.35
N SER A 546 -3.30 42.77 28.03
CA SER A 546 -2.17 42.84 28.97
C SER A 546 -1.08 43.85 28.61
N GLU A 547 -0.91 44.20 27.34
CA GLU A 547 0.15 45.10 26.88
C GLU A 547 -0.20 46.58 26.99
N ASP A 548 0.84 47.40 27.17
CA ASP A 548 0.69 48.87 27.14
C ASP A 548 0.59 49.36 25.69
N LEU A 549 -0.64 49.42 25.19
CA LEU A 549 -0.94 49.91 23.84
C LEU A 549 -0.95 51.44 23.72
N SER A 550 -0.58 52.19 24.76
CA SER A 550 -0.64 53.66 24.75
C SER A 550 0.25 54.34 23.70
N GLY A 551 1.20 53.59 23.12
CA GLY A 551 2.05 54.03 22.01
C GLY A 551 1.37 54.06 20.64
N TYR A 552 0.20 53.43 20.48
CA TYR A 552 -0.50 53.30 19.19
C TYR A 552 -1.75 54.20 19.13
N SER A 553 -2.15 54.57 17.91
CA SER A 553 -3.38 55.33 17.74
C SER A 553 -4.62 54.49 18.06
N GLN A 554 -5.66 55.15 18.54
CA GLN A 554 -6.96 54.53 18.80
C GLN A 554 -7.51 53.78 17.56
N ARG A 555 -7.20 54.28 16.35
CA ARG A 555 -7.62 53.65 15.10
C ARG A 555 -6.93 52.30 14.88
N SER A 556 -5.63 52.22 15.12
CA SER A 556 -4.86 50.96 14.95
C SER A 556 -5.35 49.91 15.94
N ILE A 557 -5.58 50.31 17.19
CA ILE A 557 -6.16 49.46 18.24
C ILE A 557 -7.56 48.97 17.83
N GLU A 558 -8.44 49.86 17.36
CA GLU A 558 -9.79 49.47 16.92
C GLU A 558 -9.79 48.52 15.72
N LEU A 559 -8.80 48.61 14.83
CA LEU A 559 -8.67 47.71 13.68
C LEU A 559 -8.27 46.30 14.12
N ILE A 560 -7.21 46.18 14.93
CA ILE A 560 -6.75 44.86 15.39
C ILE A 560 -7.75 44.20 16.35
N SER A 561 -8.45 44.97 17.20
CA SER A 561 -9.49 44.43 18.08
C SER A 561 -10.72 43.97 17.30
N ARG A 562 -11.06 44.64 16.20
CA ARG A 562 -12.14 44.15 15.32
C ARG A 562 -11.76 42.84 14.67
N PHE A 563 -10.52 42.74 14.20
CA PHE A 563 -9.99 41.53 13.60
C PHE A 563 -10.01 40.35 14.58
N GLU A 564 -9.56 40.57 15.83
CA GLU A 564 -9.62 39.55 16.89
C GLU A 564 -11.04 39.01 17.13
N ALA A 565 -12.06 39.87 17.01
CA ALA A 565 -13.46 39.48 17.16
C ALA A 565 -14.04 38.74 15.94
N GLU A 566 -13.39 38.83 14.77
CA GLU A 566 -13.79 38.19 13.51
C GLU A 566 -13.12 36.82 13.30
N LEU A 567 -11.92 36.62 13.85
CA LEU A 567 -11.35 35.29 14.13
C LEU A 567 -12.28 34.52 15.07
#